data_AF-A0A819LEF0-F1
#
_entry.id   AF-A0A819LEF0-F1
#
_cell.length_a   1.000
_cell.length_b   1.000
_cell.length_c   1.000
_cell.angle_alpha   90.00
_cell.angle_beta   90.00
_cell.angle_gamma   90.00
#
_symmetry.space_group_name_H-M   'P 1'
#
loop_
_entity.id
_entity.type
_entity.pdbx_description
1 polymer ?
#
loop_
_entity_poly.entity_id
_entity_poly.type
_entity_poly.pdbx_seq_one_letter_code
_entity_poly.pdbx_strand_id
1 'polypeptide(L)'
;LQKIANKIIPRQRAQQFDVTKHLRPDIITNGLVIAISTGNWTIKRFKMERHGVTHVLSRLSYVAGVGMMTMITSQFEKTRKVSGPRSLQPSQWGMLCPSDTPEGEGCGLVKNLALMTHITTDIEEQPLIRLAQNLGIEDITMMNGEEIYADNMFIVMLNGNIIGATNKPRKLIVQLILNVYFHNNLDHQY
;
A
#
# COMPACT_ATOMS: atom_id res chain seq x y z
N LEU A 1 63.19 24.78 6.83
CA LEU A 1 62.38 23.53 6.72
C LEU A 1 60.92 23.78 6.33
N GLN A 2 60.17 24.66 7.03
CA GLN A 2 58.76 24.95 6.73
C GLN A 2 58.47 25.53 5.31
N LYS A 3 59.37 26.38 4.78
CA LYS A 3 59.28 26.91 3.41
C LYS A 3 59.50 25.85 2.32
N ILE A 4 60.28 24.82 2.62
CA ILE A 4 60.57 23.70 1.71
C ILE A 4 59.39 22.72 1.72
N ALA A 5 58.83 22.42 2.90
CA ALA A 5 57.65 21.58 3.05
C ALA A 5 56.41 22.12 2.29
N ASN A 6 56.15 23.43 2.35
CA ASN A 6 55.04 24.05 1.60
C ASN A 6 55.25 24.09 0.07
N LYS A 7 56.49 23.88 -0.42
CA LYS A 7 56.83 23.90 -1.84
C LYS A 7 56.82 22.51 -2.48
N ILE A 8 57.06 21.47 -1.66
CA ILE A 8 57.14 20.07 -2.09
C ILE A 8 55.80 19.35 -1.89
N ILE A 9 55.03 19.70 -0.87
CA ILE A 9 53.72 19.10 -0.61
C ILE A 9 52.67 19.96 -1.32
N PRO A 10 52.07 19.51 -2.44
CA PRO A 10 50.96 20.23 -3.02
C PRO A 10 49.85 20.30 -1.97
N ARG A 11 49.47 21.51 -1.56
CA ARG A 11 48.25 21.69 -0.76
C ARG A 11 47.11 21.14 -1.61
N GLN A 12 46.61 19.94 -1.26
CA GLN A 12 45.35 19.45 -1.80
C GLN A 12 44.29 20.47 -1.39
N ARG A 13 44.01 21.42 -2.28
CA ARG A 13 42.76 22.18 -2.21
C ARG A 13 41.69 21.11 -2.28
N ALA A 14 40.90 20.98 -1.23
CA ALA A 14 39.75 20.10 -1.25
C ALA A 14 38.98 20.40 -2.54
N GLN A 15 38.99 19.46 -3.48
CA GLN A 15 38.14 19.58 -4.66
C GLN A 15 36.71 19.68 -4.16
N GLN A 16 35.92 20.53 -4.81
CA GLN A 16 34.50 20.63 -4.50
C GLN A 16 33.89 19.23 -4.54
N PHE A 17 33.28 18.82 -3.43
CA PHE A 17 32.70 17.50 -3.32
C PHE A 17 31.56 17.36 -4.33
N ASP A 18 31.78 16.52 -5.34
CA ASP A 18 30.79 16.23 -6.36
C ASP A 18 30.12 14.90 -6.02
N VAL A 19 28.86 15.00 -5.57
CA VAL A 19 28.02 13.85 -5.18
C VAL A 19 27.83 12.91 -6.36
N THR A 20 27.76 13.45 -7.60
CA THR A 20 27.45 12.66 -8.80
C THR A 20 28.54 11.62 -9.10
N LYS A 21 29.80 11.93 -8.79
CA LYS A 21 30.94 11.01 -8.97
C LYS A 21 30.94 9.83 -7.99
N HIS A 22 30.21 9.96 -6.88
CA HIS A 22 30.12 8.95 -5.83
C HIS A 22 28.82 8.14 -5.88
N LEU A 23 27.86 8.56 -6.70
CA LEU A 23 26.64 7.82 -6.98
C LEU A 23 26.94 6.72 -8.01
N ARG A 24 26.66 5.46 -7.65
CA ARG A 24 26.74 4.33 -8.59
C ARG A 24 25.35 4.01 -9.14
N PRO A 25 25.02 4.39 -10.38
CA PRO A 25 23.69 4.17 -10.95
C PRO A 25 23.37 2.67 -11.11
N ASP A 26 24.40 1.84 -11.32
CA ASP A 26 24.26 0.40 -11.58
C ASP A 26 23.65 -0.37 -10.41
N ILE A 27 23.72 0.15 -9.19
CA ILE A 27 23.19 -0.53 -7.99
C ILE A 27 21.67 -0.71 -8.11
N ILE A 28 20.96 0.35 -8.51
CA ILE A 28 19.50 0.33 -8.62
C ILE A 28 19.09 -0.54 -9.81
N THR A 29 19.72 -0.33 -10.97
CA THR A 29 19.42 -1.08 -12.19
C THR A 29 19.65 -2.57 -12.00
N ASN A 30 20.82 -2.99 -11.54
CA ASN A 30 21.12 -4.41 -11.34
C ASN A 30 20.27 -5.01 -10.23
N GLY A 31 19.98 -4.26 -9.16
CA GLY A 31 19.10 -4.70 -8.09
C GLY A 31 17.69 -5.01 -8.58
N LEU A 32 17.09 -4.11 -9.36
CA LEU A 32 15.75 -4.30 -9.94
C LEU A 32 15.74 -5.44 -10.97
N VAL A 33 16.73 -5.52 -11.86
CA VAL A 33 16.83 -6.59 -12.86
C VAL A 33 16.90 -7.96 -12.19
N ILE A 34 17.73 -8.12 -11.16
CA ILE A 34 17.85 -9.39 -10.42
C ILE A 34 16.55 -9.71 -9.67
N ALA A 35 15.94 -8.74 -8.98
CA ALA A 35 14.72 -8.96 -8.21
C ALA A 35 13.54 -9.36 -9.10
N ILE A 36 13.37 -8.70 -10.26
CA ILE A 36 12.28 -8.96 -11.20
C ILE A 36 12.52 -10.26 -11.98
N SER A 37 13.75 -10.54 -12.42
CA SER A 37 14.05 -11.76 -13.19
C SER A 37 13.99 -13.03 -12.36
N THR A 38 14.45 -12.98 -11.10
CA THR A 38 14.47 -14.14 -10.20
C THR A 38 13.20 -14.27 -9.36
N GLY A 39 12.41 -13.21 -9.22
CA GLY A 39 11.25 -13.15 -8.32
C GLY A 39 11.58 -13.15 -6.84
N ASN A 40 12.86 -12.98 -6.51
CA ASN A 40 13.35 -12.93 -5.13
C ASN A 40 13.62 -11.48 -4.72
N TRP A 41 12.76 -10.93 -3.88
CA TRP A 41 12.90 -9.60 -3.31
C TRP A 41 13.53 -9.74 -1.93
N THR A 42 14.85 -9.65 -1.89
CA THR A 42 15.64 -9.80 -0.65
C THR A 42 16.26 -8.46 -0.25
N ILE A 43 15.87 -7.94 0.91
CA ILE A 43 16.47 -6.74 1.49
C ILE A 43 17.04 -7.11 2.87
N LYS A 44 18.35 -7.41 2.87
CA LYS A 44 19.10 -7.85 4.07
C LYS A 44 18.96 -6.88 5.25
N ARG A 45 18.95 -5.57 4.97
CA ARG A 45 18.83 -4.52 6.01
C ARG A 45 17.53 -4.64 6.82
N PHE A 46 16.43 -4.99 6.16
CA PHE A 46 15.10 -5.09 6.80
C PHE A 46 14.70 -6.53 7.10
N LYS A 47 15.59 -7.51 6.89
CA LYS A 47 15.29 -8.95 6.97
C LYS A 47 14.04 -9.33 6.16
N MET A 48 13.83 -8.65 5.04
CA MET A 48 12.70 -8.91 4.16
C MET A 48 13.14 -9.88 3.08
N GLU A 49 12.60 -11.08 3.10
CA GLU A 49 12.85 -12.11 2.09
C GLU A 49 11.50 -12.55 1.53
N ARG A 50 11.22 -12.13 0.29
CA ARG A 50 10.01 -12.51 -0.43
C ARG A 50 10.40 -13.30 -1.67
N HIS A 51 9.91 -14.53 -1.74
CA HIS A 51 10.14 -15.42 -2.87
C HIS A 51 8.88 -15.52 -3.73
N GLY A 52 9.06 -15.65 -5.04
CA GLY A 52 7.94 -15.83 -5.98
C GLY A 52 7.05 -14.59 -6.11
N VAL A 53 7.62 -13.39 -5.99
CA VAL A 53 6.85 -12.15 -6.22
C VAL A 53 6.56 -11.98 -7.72
N THR A 54 7.54 -12.29 -8.57
CA THR A 54 7.38 -12.30 -10.02
C THR A 54 7.44 -13.73 -10.55
N HIS A 55 6.65 -14.00 -11.59
CA HIS A 55 6.60 -15.27 -12.28
C HIS A 55 6.66 -15.03 -13.78
N VAL A 56 7.19 -16.02 -14.52
CA VAL A 56 7.11 -16.01 -15.98
C VAL A 56 5.65 -16.21 -16.38
N LEU A 57 5.10 -15.27 -17.15
CA LEU A 57 3.73 -15.35 -17.63
C LEU A 57 3.55 -16.54 -18.58
N SER A 58 2.66 -17.47 -18.23
CA SER A 58 2.31 -18.60 -19.10
C SER A 58 1.40 -18.14 -20.23
N ARG A 59 1.75 -18.53 -21.46
CA ARG A 59 1.01 -18.20 -22.70
C ARG A 59 0.37 -19.44 -23.33
N LEU A 60 -0.15 -20.35 -22.51
CA LEU A 60 -0.82 -21.57 -22.98
C LEU A 60 -2.17 -21.27 -23.66
N SER A 61 -2.91 -20.29 -23.14
CA SER A 61 -4.13 -19.77 -23.75
C SER A 61 -4.34 -18.32 -23.31
N TYR A 62 -5.21 -17.59 -24.01
CA TYR A 62 -5.57 -16.22 -23.63
C TYR A 62 -6.12 -16.17 -22.18
N VAL A 63 -7.03 -17.09 -21.85
CA VAL A 63 -7.65 -17.17 -20.52
C VAL A 63 -6.63 -17.53 -19.45
N ALA A 64 -5.69 -18.44 -19.73
CA ALA A 64 -4.63 -18.79 -18.78
C ALA A 64 -3.70 -17.60 -18.49
N GLY A 65 -3.38 -16.79 -19.51
CA GLY A 65 -2.61 -15.56 -19.34
C GLY A 65 -3.32 -14.55 -18.45
N VAL A 66 -4.62 -14.32 -18.67
CA VAL A 66 -5.45 -13.43 -17.84
C VAL A 66 -5.57 -13.95 -16.41
N GLY A 67 -5.83 -15.26 -16.23
CA GLY A 67 -5.91 -15.89 -14.91
C GLY A 67 -4.61 -15.76 -14.10
N MET A 68 -3.45 -15.79 -14.75
CA MET A 68 -2.18 -15.53 -14.06
C MET A 68 -2.01 -14.06 -13.63
N MET A 69 -2.57 -13.11 -14.38
CA MET A 69 -2.50 -11.68 -14.02
C MET A 69 -3.45 -11.32 -12.88
N THR A 70 -4.54 -12.06 -12.69
CA THR A 70 -5.50 -11.87 -11.59
C THR A 70 -5.17 -12.69 -10.34
N MET A 71 -4.06 -13.42 -10.35
CA MET A 71 -3.64 -14.31 -9.28
C MET A 71 -3.08 -13.57 -8.07
N ILE A 72 -3.58 -13.96 -6.90
CA ILE A 72 -3.15 -13.51 -5.58
C ILE A 72 -2.59 -14.71 -4.82
N THR A 73 -1.37 -14.54 -4.31
CA THR A 73 -0.70 -15.56 -3.50
C THR A 73 -0.60 -15.11 -2.05
N SER A 74 -1.12 -15.93 -1.15
CA SER A 74 -0.97 -15.74 0.29
C SER A 74 0.47 -16.01 0.73
N GLN A 75 0.93 -15.27 1.74
CA GLN A 75 2.29 -15.37 2.30
C GLN A 75 2.42 -16.51 3.32
N PHE A 76 1.36 -17.28 3.56
CA PHE A 76 1.39 -18.42 4.46
C PHE A 76 2.22 -19.57 3.87
N GLU A 77 2.96 -20.26 4.74
CA GLU A 77 3.72 -21.44 4.36
C GLU A 77 2.80 -22.53 3.79
N LYS A 78 3.10 -22.95 2.55
CA LYS A 78 2.31 -23.95 1.81
C LYS A 78 2.30 -25.32 2.49
N THR A 79 3.37 -25.67 3.20
CA THR A 79 3.53 -26.95 3.91
C THR A 79 2.72 -27.02 5.20
N ARG A 80 2.35 -25.88 5.78
CA ARG A 80 1.55 -25.85 7.01
C ARG A 80 0.08 -26.12 6.68
N LYS A 81 -0.44 -27.24 7.18
CA LYS A 81 -1.84 -27.66 7.03
C LYS A 81 -2.76 -26.92 8.03
N VAL A 82 -2.87 -25.59 7.87
CA VAL A 82 -3.82 -24.76 8.64
C VAL A 82 -5.05 -24.50 7.80
N SER A 83 -6.24 -24.82 8.33
CA SER A 83 -7.53 -24.64 7.64
C SER A 83 -7.91 -23.15 7.50
N GLY A 84 -7.69 -22.34 8.53
CA GLY A 84 -8.11 -20.93 8.60
C GLY A 84 -7.90 -20.12 7.31
N PRO A 85 -6.66 -19.91 6.84
CA PRO A 85 -6.39 -19.12 5.64
C PRO A 85 -6.82 -19.80 4.33
N ARG A 86 -7.01 -21.13 4.34
CA ARG A 86 -7.39 -21.92 3.17
C ARG A 86 -8.91 -21.95 2.96
N SER A 87 -9.67 -21.85 4.05
CA SER A 87 -11.13 -21.83 4.00
C SER A 87 -11.66 -20.63 3.22
N LEU A 88 -12.71 -20.85 2.44
CA LEU A 88 -13.49 -19.78 1.81
C LEU A 88 -14.24 -19.02 2.91
N GLN A 89 -13.98 -17.72 3.03
CA GLN A 89 -14.63 -16.86 4.02
C GLN A 89 -15.76 -16.07 3.35
N PRO A 90 -16.92 -15.87 4.00
CA PRO A 90 -18.01 -15.07 3.44
C PRO A 90 -17.59 -13.64 3.05
N SER A 91 -16.61 -13.07 3.74
CA SER A 91 -16.04 -11.75 3.42
C SER A 91 -15.33 -11.67 2.06
N GLN A 92 -15.02 -12.82 1.43
CA GLN A 92 -14.37 -12.87 0.12
C GLN A 92 -15.35 -12.76 -1.05
N TRP A 93 -16.65 -12.83 -0.77
CA TRP A 93 -17.70 -12.75 -1.77
C TRP A 93 -17.62 -11.45 -2.57
N GLY A 94 -17.66 -11.57 -3.90
CA GLY A 94 -17.58 -10.43 -4.83
C GLY A 94 -16.16 -9.89 -5.11
N MET A 95 -15.17 -10.27 -4.30
CA MET A 95 -13.76 -9.87 -4.50
C MET A 95 -12.88 -10.98 -5.09
N LEU A 96 -13.16 -12.23 -4.73
CA LEU A 96 -12.36 -13.38 -5.15
C LEU A 96 -13.24 -14.43 -5.82
N CYS A 97 -12.67 -15.15 -6.79
CA CYS A 97 -13.31 -16.31 -7.37
C CYS A 97 -13.39 -17.44 -6.32
N PRO A 98 -14.59 -18.01 -6.04
CA PRO A 98 -14.73 -19.05 -5.02
C PRO A 98 -14.17 -20.42 -5.47
N SER A 99 -13.97 -20.63 -6.76
CA SER A 99 -13.62 -21.94 -7.34
C SER A 99 -12.21 -22.01 -7.93
N ASP A 100 -11.63 -20.88 -8.33
CA ASP A 100 -10.37 -20.85 -9.08
C ASP A 100 -9.17 -20.81 -8.13
N THR A 101 -8.79 -22.00 -7.66
CA THR A 101 -7.63 -22.27 -6.80
C THR A 101 -6.94 -23.55 -7.29
N PRO A 102 -5.60 -23.64 -7.24
CA PRO A 102 -4.91 -24.89 -7.53
C PRO A 102 -5.24 -25.96 -6.48
N GLU A 103 -5.13 -27.21 -6.88
CA GLU A 103 -5.25 -28.36 -5.99
C GLU A 103 -3.99 -28.56 -5.12
N GLY A 104 -4.11 -29.35 -4.06
CA GLY A 104 -2.98 -29.72 -3.19
C GLY A 104 -2.54 -28.62 -2.22
N GLU A 105 -1.23 -28.46 -2.03
CA GLU A 105 -0.65 -27.57 -1.01
C GLU A 105 -0.95 -26.08 -1.24
N GLY A 106 -1.25 -25.69 -2.48
CA GLY A 106 -1.65 -24.32 -2.84
C GLY A 106 -3.13 -24.02 -2.61
N CYS A 107 -3.94 -25.05 -2.31
CA CYS A 107 -5.40 -24.90 -2.22
C CYS A 107 -5.80 -23.90 -1.14
N GLY A 108 -6.57 -22.91 -1.55
CA GLY A 108 -7.04 -21.79 -0.72
C GLY A 108 -5.97 -20.75 -0.37
N LEU A 109 -4.71 -20.96 -0.73
CA LEU A 109 -3.62 -19.99 -0.55
C LEU A 109 -3.35 -19.18 -1.83
N VAL A 110 -3.64 -19.77 -2.98
CA VAL A 110 -3.61 -19.08 -4.28
C VAL A 110 -5.06 -18.90 -4.72
N LYS A 111 -5.45 -17.66 -5.01
CA LYS A 111 -6.81 -17.27 -5.38
C LYS A 111 -6.76 -16.29 -6.54
N ASN A 112 -7.82 -16.23 -7.32
CA ASN A 112 -7.93 -15.23 -8.39
C ASN A 112 -8.98 -14.17 -8.03
N LEU A 113 -8.76 -12.93 -8.47
CA LEU A 113 -9.74 -11.83 -8.37
C LEU A 113 -11.02 -12.17 -9.13
N ALA A 114 -12.16 -11.68 -8.65
CA ALA A 114 -13.40 -11.73 -9.42
C ALA A 114 -13.38 -10.67 -10.55
N LEU A 115 -14.22 -10.86 -11.57
CA LEU A 115 -14.18 -10.04 -12.79
C LEU A 115 -14.44 -8.54 -12.55
N MET A 116 -15.28 -8.20 -11.56
CA MET A 116 -15.64 -6.82 -11.23
C MET A 116 -14.83 -6.25 -10.08
N THR A 117 -13.81 -6.97 -9.60
CA THR A 117 -13.03 -6.52 -8.46
C THR A 117 -12.12 -5.36 -8.85
N HIS A 118 -12.14 -4.31 -8.04
CA HIS A 118 -11.28 -3.14 -8.19
C HIS A 118 -10.32 -3.06 -6.99
N ILE A 119 -9.03 -2.88 -7.27
CA ILE A 119 -8.02 -2.65 -6.23
C ILE A 119 -7.92 -1.14 -6.02
N THR A 120 -8.22 -0.70 -4.80
CA THR A 120 -8.10 0.71 -4.41
C THR A 120 -6.66 1.17 -4.48
N THR A 121 -6.44 2.34 -5.07
CA THR A 121 -5.17 3.07 -5.04
C THR A 121 -5.17 4.10 -3.92
N ASP A 122 -3.99 4.60 -3.58
CA ASP A 122 -3.84 5.63 -2.54
C ASP A 122 -4.41 6.97 -3.03
N ILE A 123 -5.14 7.66 -2.15
CA ILE A 123 -5.82 8.93 -2.42
C ILE A 123 -5.50 9.88 -1.27
N GLU A 124 -5.20 11.13 -1.59
CA GLU A 124 -4.90 12.15 -0.58
C GLU A 124 -6.08 12.35 0.39
N GLU A 125 -5.80 12.26 1.68
CA GLU A 125 -6.80 12.36 2.75
C GLU A 125 -7.24 13.81 3.03
N GLN A 126 -6.39 14.79 2.76
CA GLN A 126 -6.58 16.19 3.16
C GLN A 126 -7.88 16.84 2.63
N PRO A 127 -8.28 16.64 1.36
CA PRO A 127 -9.56 17.14 0.86
C PRO A 127 -10.76 16.56 1.63
N LEU A 128 -10.69 15.28 2.01
CA LEU A 128 -11.76 14.60 2.73
C LEU A 128 -11.88 15.13 4.17
N ILE A 129 -10.75 15.36 4.85
CA ILE A 129 -10.73 15.95 6.20
C ILE A 129 -11.37 17.34 6.19
N ARG A 130 -10.95 18.22 5.25
CA ARG A 130 -11.52 19.57 5.12
C ARG A 130 -13.01 19.54 4.81
N LEU A 131 -13.44 18.65 3.91
CA LEU A 131 -14.85 18.46 3.61
C LEU A 131 -15.62 18.04 4.87
N ALA A 132 -15.08 17.08 5.62
CA ALA A 132 -15.73 16.57 6.82
C ALA A 132 -15.86 17.64 7.92
N GLN A 133 -14.82 18.47 8.12
CA GLN A 133 -14.86 19.65 8.99
C GLN A 133 -15.93 20.65 8.53
N ASN A 134 -16.00 20.96 7.24
CA ASN A 134 -17.02 21.87 6.69
C ASN A 134 -18.46 21.34 6.85
N LEU A 135 -18.63 20.01 6.94
CA LEU A 135 -19.91 19.35 7.15
C LEU A 135 -20.32 19.27 8.64
N GLY A 136 -19.51 19.81 9.55
CA GLY A 136 -19.81 19.89 10.98
C GLY A 136 -19.22 18.76 11.81
N ILE A 137 -18.07 18.21 11.39
CA ILE A 137 -17.17 17.52 12.33
C ILE A 137 -16.43 18.59 13.14
N GLU A 138 -16.45 18.42 14.45
CA GLU A 138 -15.77 19.29 15.40
C GLU A 138 -14.50 18.60 15.90
N ASP A 139 -13.42 19.37 16.05
CA ASP A 139 -12.14 18.85 16.55
C ASP A 139 -12.28 18.43 18.01
N ILE A 140 -11.83 17.22 18.33
CA ILE A 140 -11.92 16.65 19.67
C ILE A 140 -11.10 17.44 20.69
N THR A 141 -10.08 18.18 20.24
CA THR A 141 -9.26 19.05 21.10
C THR A 141 -10.02 20.28 21.60
N MET A 142 -11.13 20.63 20.94
CA MET A 142 -11.97 21.77 21.30
C MET A 142 -13.17 21.36 22.17
N MET A 143 -13.37 20.05 22.39
CA MET A 143 -14.48 19.53 23.17
C MET A 143 -14.07 19.28 24.62
N ASN A 144 -15.03 19.41 25.53
CA ASN A 144 -14.87 18.96 26.91
C ASN A 144 -15.18 17.46 27.05
N GLY A 145 -14.74 16.87 28.17
CA GLY A 145 -14.98 15.44 28.42
C GLY A 145 -16.47 15.07 28.43
N GLU A 146 -17.33 15.92 28.97
CA GLU A 146 -18.78 15.68 29.02
C GLU A 146 -19.41 15.63 27.62
N GLU A 147 -18.97 16.49 26.70
CA GLU A 147 -19.39 16.52 25.30
C GLU A 147 -18.95 15.27 24.55
N ILE A 148 -17.72 14.79 24.77
CA ILE A 148 -17.18 13.60 24.12
C ILE A 148 -17.93 12.34 24.58
N TYR A 149 -18.25 12.25 25.88
CA TYR A 149 -18.96 11.11 26.46
C TYR A 149 -20.50 11.23 26.39
N ALA A 150 -21.04 12.26 25.75
CA ALA A 150 -22.48 12.41 25.60
C ALA A 150 -23.08 11.28 24.75
N ASP A 151 -24.28 10.80 25.13
CA ASP A 151 -24.94 9.64 24.51
C ASP A 151 -25.18 9.73 22.99
N ASN A 152 -25.14 10.94 22.44
CA ASN A 152 -25.36 11.20 21.02
C ASN A 152 -24.12 11.81 20.33
N MET A 153 -22.93 11.63 20.89
CA MET A 153 -21.67 12.03 20.28
C MET A 153 -20.95 10.82 19.68
N PHE A 154 -20.55 10.94 18.41
CA PHE A 154 -19.87 9.88 17.67
C PHE A 154 -18.49 10.32 17.21
N ILE A 155 -17.47 9.54 17.53
CA ILE A 155 -16.10 9.76 17.08
C ILE A 155 -16.00 9.36 15.61
N VAL A 156 -15.41 10.24 14.79
CA VAL A 156 -15.16 9.99 13.38
C VAL A 156 -13.68 9.72 13.18
N MET A 157 -13.38 8.61 12.51
CA MET A 157 -12.01 8.18 12.21
C MET A 157 -11.79 8.10 10.71
N LEU A 158 -10.60 8.49 10.26
CA LEU A 158 -10.12 8.33 8.89
C LEU A 158 -8.76 7.61 8.93
N ASN A 159 -8.66 6.46 8.28
CA ASN A 159 -7.45 5.65 8.19
C ASN A 159 -6.77 5.37 9.56
N GLY A 160 -7.57 5.24 10.62
CA GLY A 160 -7.11 4.98 11.98
C GLY A 160 -6.84 6.24 12.83
N ASN A 161 -6.88 7.44 12.23
CA ASN A 161 -6.72 8.71 12.94
C ASN A 161 -8.08 9.30 13.30
N ILE A 162 -8.20 9.85 14.51
CA ILE A 162 -9.39 10.59 14.93
C ILE A 162 -9.36 11.96 14.25
N ILE A 163 -10.37 12.26 13.44
CA ILE A 163 -10.50 13.56 12.76
C ILE A 163 -11.44 14.53 13.49
N GLY A 164 -12.24 14.01 14.43
CA GLY A 164 -13.14 14.79 15.27
C GLY A 164 -14.35 13.97 15.73
N ALA A 165 -15.39 14.66 16.19
CA ALA A 165 -16.64 14.03 16.58
C ALA A 165 -17.86 14.80 16.02
N THR A 166 -19.00 14.12 15.97
CA THR A 166 -20.26 14.69 15.47
C THR A 166 -21.45 14.18 16.27
N ASN A 167 -22.44 15.06 16.48
CA ASN A 167 -23.73 14.71 17.07
C ASN A 167 -24.81 14.36 16.04
N LYS A 168 -24.49 14.46 14.74
CA LYS A 168 -25.42 14.26 13.61
C LYS A 168 -24.85 13.28 12.58
N PRO A 169 -24.53 12.03 12.96
CA PRO A 169 -23.86 11.08 12.08
C PRO A 169 -24.64 10.79 10.78
N ARG A 170 -25.98 10.71 10.84
CA ARG A 170 -26.82 10.47 9.66
C ARG A 170 -26.69 11.56 8.61
N LYS A 171 -26.69 12.84 9.04
CA LYS A 171 -26.57 13.98 8.12
C LYS A 171 -25.19 14.00 7.48
N LEU A 172 -24.15 13.79 8.29
CA LEU A 172 -22.77 13.70 7.82
C LEU A 172 -22.60 12.61 6.77
N ILE A 173 -23.11 11.39 7.02
CA ILE A 173 -23.00 10.26 6.07
C ILE A 173 -23.68 10.59 4.74
N VAL A 174 -24.92 11.09 4.76
CA VAL A 174 -25.64 11.43 3.52
C VAL A 174 -24.90 12.52 2.75
N GLN A 175 -24.41 13.56 3.43
CA GLN A 175 -23.68 14.64 2.77
C GLN A 175 -22.34 14.17 2.22
N LEU A 176 -21.59 13.33 2.93
CA LEU A 176 -20.33 12.77 2.43
C LEU A 176 -20.57 11.90 1.19
N ILE A 177 -21.54 10.98 1.23
CA ILE A 177 -21.86 10.14 0.07
C ILE A 177 -22.25 10.99 -1.14
N LEU A 178 -23.11 12.01 -0.95
CA LEU A 178 -23.53 12.89 -2.03
C LEU A 178 -22.39 13.75 -2.60
N ASN A 179 -21.48 14.24 -1.76
CA ASN A 179 -20.36 15.08 -2.21
C ASN A 179 -19.23 14.26 -2.84
N VAL A 180 -18.95 13.07 -2.32
CA VAL A 180 -17.85 12.21 -2.78
C VAL A 180 -18.25 11.40 -4.02
N TYR A 181 -19.45 10.84 -4.06
CA TYR A 181 -19.84 9.97 -5.19
C TYR A 181 -20.59 10.69 -6.31
N PHE A 182 -21.32 11.77 -6.01
CA PHE A 182 -22.20 12.40 -7.00
C PHE A 182 -21.73 13.77 -7.50
N HIS A 183 -20.94 14.52 -6.73
CA HIS A 183 -20.54 15.90 -7.09
C HIS A 183 -19.06 16.05 -7.43
N ASN A 184 -18.17 15.33 -6.73
CA ASN A 184 -16.75 15.34 -7.03
C ASN A 184 -16.35 13.99 -7.61
N ASN A 185 -15.98 13.98 -8.89
CA ASN A 185 -15.25 12.89 -9.55
C ASN A 185 -13.87 12.64 -8.89
N LEU A 186 -13.83 12.32 -7.58
CA LEU A 186 -12.59 11.95 -6.90
C LEU A 186 -12.13 10.55 -7.34
N ASP A 187 -13.07 9.68 -7.69
CA ASP A 187 -12.80 8.30 -8.12
C ASP A 187 -12.54 8.15 -9.62
N HIS A 188 -12.81 9.19 -10.44
CA HIS A 188 -12.73 9.12 -11.91
C HIS A 188 -11.45 9.73 -12.52
N GLN A 189 -10.41 9.97 -11.72
CA GLN A 189 -9.15 10.53 -12.26
C GLN A 189 -8.15 9.52 -12.84
N TYR A 190 -8.47 8.22 -12.93
CA TYR A 190 -7.62 7.23 -13.61
C TYR A 190 -8.42 6.16 -14.35
#